data_AF-A0AAD3M792-F1
#
_entry.id   AF-A0AAD3M792-F1
#
_cell.length_a   1.000
_cell.length_b   1.000
_cell.length_c   1.000
_cell.angle_alpha   90.00
_cell.angle_beta   90.00
_cell.angle_gamma   90.00
#
_symmetry.space_group_name_H-M   'P 1'
#
loop_
_entity.id
_entity.type
_entity.pdbx_description
1 polymer ?
#
loop_
_entity_poly.entity_id
_entity_poly.type
_entity_poly.pdbx_seq_one_letter_code
_entity_poly.pdbx_strand_id
1 'polypeptide(L)'
;MEILGSTFDDSMFSEAKDRVCVSLSSYNAKLCEPEWFCASAALNTEDPLEKQKVYKFRGDLAVRQGNYQKALEAYSCCLEWIADNNLTIRRDVLEGMARCCTKLGQRDRALELADLLSKEASNTCHLTSLLLLKVSIYQHFGAVGSKMSSLQQLCSLLPFNPWHWFSLGQMCLRLLDNNKATRSCSSERCESAEEQDDGETEEQQEEAAELNEDRIRLKACTCFIRTRLLLRILRQQQSSFVLQRSERALQTTDEALQQLNPKESTLQTLTEVMSEDLIPEKMREDYQDGESLASVCVQSFRERWWNKILLTGVLESDGGQHQTMTDTKS
;
A
#
# COMPACT_ATOMS: atom_id res chain seq x y z
N MET A 1 -7.75 26.12 -18.06
CA MET A 1 -7.70 24.98 -17.12
C MET A 1 -6.34 24.36 -17.31
N GLU A 2 -5.44 24.49 -16.34
CA GLU A 2 -4.09 23.94 -16.45
C GLU A 2 -4.14 22.42 -16.24
N ILE A 3 -3.51 21.68 -17.14
CA ILE A 3 -3.43 20.22 -17.05
C ILE A 3 -2.28 19.90 -16.08
N LEU A 4 -2.57 19.24 -14.97
CA LEU A 4 -1.54 18.75 -14.05
C LEU A 4 -0.74 17.64 -14.77
N GLY A 5 0.59 17.72 -14.78
CA GLY A 5 1.47 16.72 -15.41
C GLY A 5 1.86 16.95 -16.88
N SER A 6 1.62 18.14 -17.44
CA SER A 6 1.94 18.43 -18.86
C SER A 6 3.27 19.17 -19.10
N THR A 7 4.19 19.17 -18.15
CA THR A 7 5.52 19.77 -18.32
C THR A 7 6.38 18.82 -19.17
N PHE A 8 6.62 19.21 -20.43
CA PHE A 8 7.46 18.44 -21.33
C PHE A 8 8.93 18.67 -20.97
N ASP A 9 9.72 17.60 -20.86
CA ASP A 9 11.16 17.71 -20.65
C ASP A 9 11.83 18.19 -21.95
N ASP A 10 12.13 19.50 -22.00
CA ASP A 10 12.81 20.14 -23.13
C ASP A 10 14.22 19.58 -23.39
N SER A 11 14.79 18.82 -22.44
CA SER A 11 16.07 18.13 -22.64
C SER A 11 16.02 17.07 -23.75
N MET A 12 14.82 16.57 -24.10
CA MET A 12 14.61 15.66 -25.23
C MET A 12 14.87 16.33 -26.60
N PHE A 13 14.86 17.66 -26.67
CA PHE A 13 15.15 18.44 -27.87
C PHE A 13 16.58 19.03 -27.88
N SER A 14 17.43 18.63 -26.92
CA SER A 14 18.85 18.98 -26.93
C SER A 14 19.55 18.47 -28.19
N GLU A 15 20.62 19.15 -28.61
CA GLU A 15 21.49 18.66 -29.69
C GLU A 15 21.96 17.22 -29.41
N ALA A 16 21.89 16.38 -30.45
CA ALA A 16 22.28 14.98 -30.37
C ALA A 16 23.76 14.89 -29.96
N LYS A 17 24.05 14.18 -28.86
CA LYS A 17 25.42 13.84 -28.49
C LYS A 17 26.11 13.09 -29.63
N ASP A 18 27.36 13.45 -29.93
CA ASP A 18 28.18 12.74 -30.91
C ASP A 18 28.22 11.24 -30.59
N ARG A 19 27.50 10.46 -31.39
CA ARG A 19 27.51 9.00 -31.26
C ARG A 19 28.80 8.50 -31.88
N VAL A 20 29.65 7.90 -31.05
CA VAL A 20 30.83 7.16 -31.53
C VAL A 20 30.34 6.12 -32.54
N CYS A 21 30.81 6.21 -33.78
CA CYS A 21 30.52 5.23 -34.81
C CYS A 21 31.25 3.93 -34.46
N VAL A 22 30.57 3.03 -33.76
CA VAL A 22 31.08 1.69 -33.45
C VAL A 22 30.61 0.75 -34.57
N SER A 23 31.53 -0.02 -35.14
CA SER A 23 31.17 -1.08 -36.09
C SER A 23 30.26 -2.09 -35.38
N LEU A 24 29.01 -2.20 -35.83
CA LEU A 24 28.07 -3.18 -35.31
C LEU A 24 28.59 -4.58 -35.65
N SER A 25 28.74 -5.42 -34.64
CA SER A 25 28.99 -6.84 -34.86
C SER A 25 27.78 -7.48 -35.53
N SER A 26 28.00 -8.56 -36.30
CA SER A 26 26.90 -9.31 -36.90
C SER A 26 25.98 -9.85 -35.81
N TYR A 27 24.76 -9.33 -35.72
CA TYR A 27 23.76 -9.75 -34.75
C TYR A 27 22.95 -10.92 -35.30
N ASN A 28 23.06 -12.08 -34.66
CA ASN A 28 22.15 -13.19 -34.89
C ASN A 28 21.02 -13.12 -33.87
N ALA A 29 19.81 -12.80 -34.33
CA ALA A 29 18.63 -12.80 -33.47
C ALA A 29 18.39 -14.21 -32.91
N LYS A 30 18.17 -14.30 -31.60
CA LYS A 30 17.79 -15.56 -30.96
C LYS A 30 16.34 -15.87 -31.29
N LEU A 31 16.07 -17.09 -31.73
CA LEU A 31 14.72 -17.61 -31.87
C LEU A 31 14.26 -18.13 -30.50
N CYS A 32 13.28 -17.44 -29.91
CA CYS A 32 12.76 -17.76 -28.59
C CYS A 32 11.34 -18.33 -28.73
N GLU A 33 11.24 -19.64 -28.94
CA GLU A 33 9.96 -20.35 -28.97
C GLU A 33 9.21 -20.22 -27.63
N PRO A 34 7.87 -20.41 -27.60
CA PRO A 34 7.12 -20.45 -26.35
C PRO A 34 7.76 -21.39 -25.33
N GLU A 35 7.92 -20.91 -24.09
CA GLU A 35 8.55 -21.64 -22.99
C GLU A 35 9.99 -22.12 -23.27
N TRP A 36 10.74 -21.49 -24.18
CA TRP A 36 12.14 -21.85 -24.50
C TRP A 36 13.02 -22.01 -23.25
N PHE A 37 12.78 -21.19 -22.22
CA PHE A 37 13.50 -21.19 -20.95
C PHE A 37 13.25 -22.46 -20.11
N CYS A 38 12.20 -23.24 -20.38
CA CYS A 38 11.92 -24.50 -19.69
C CYS A 38 12.87 -25.63 -20.12
N ALA A 39 13.41 -25.58 -21.34
CA ALA A 39 14.36 -26.58 -21.82
C ALA A 39 15.66 -26.53 -21.01
N SER A 40 16.23 -27.70 -20.70
CA SER A 40 17.55 -27.79 -20.04
C SER A 40 18.64 -27.12 -20.86
N ALA A 41 18.55 -27.19 -22.19
CA ALA A 41 19.45 -26.55 -23.13
C ALA A 41 19.51 -25.01 -22.99
N ALA A 42 18.49 -24.37 -22.41
CA ALA A 42 18.50 -22.93 -22.17
C ALA A 42 19.60 -22.48 -21.18
N LEU A 43 20.10 -23.39 -20.34
CA LEU A 43 21.21 -23.14 -19.42
C LEU A 43 22.58 -23.46 -20.03
N ASN A 44 22.62 -24.01 -21.24
CA ASN A 44 23.86 -24.35 -21.96
C ASN A 44 24.46 -23.10 -22.60
N THR A 45 24.84 -22.15 -21.75
CA THR A 45 25.48 -20.89 -22.14
C THR A 45 26.51 -20.50 -21.09
N GLU A 46 27.56 -19.81 -21.50
CA GLU A 46 28.55 -19.25 -20.56
C GLU A 46 28.13 -17.86 -20.06
N ASP A 47 27.12 -17.24 -20.69
CA ASP A 47 26.64 -15.90 -20.35
C ASP A 47 25.83 -15.91 -19.03
N PRO A 48 26.32 -15.28 -17.94
CA PRO A 48 25.61 -15.19 -16.67
C PRO A 48 24.24 -14.51 -16.80
N LEU A 49 24.13 -13.51 -17.68
CA LEU A 49 22.89 -12.75 -17.90
C LEU A 49 21.80 -13.64 -18.51
N GLU A 50 22.18 -14.58 -19.39
CA GLU A 50 21.23 -15.51 -19.98
C GLU A 50 20.75 -16.56 -18.96
N LYS A 51 21.66 -17.07 -18.12
CA LYS A 51 21.27 -17.95 -17.00
C LYS A 51 20.33 -17.25 -16.03
N GLN A 52 20.63 -16.00 -15.67
CA GLN A 52 19.76 -15.14 -14.85
C GLN A 52 18.34 -15.06 -15.44
N LYS A 53 18.21 -14.72 -16.74
CA LYS A 53 16.91 -14.62 -17.42
C LYS A 53 16.15 -15.94 -17.41
N VAL A 54 16.82 -17.06 -17.68
CA VAL A 54 16.19 -18.39 -17.68
C VAL A 54 15.61 -18.72 -16.32
N TYR A 55 16.38 -18.54 -15.24
CA TYR A 55 15.88 -18.81 -13.89
C TYR A 55 14.76 -17.86 -13.47
N LYS A 56 14.87 -16.57 -13.82
CA LYS A 56 13.78 -15.60 -13.59
C LYS A 56 12.48 -16.06 -14.25
N PHE A 57 12.51 -16.38 -15.56
CA PHE A 57 11.31 -16.79 -16.28
C PHE A 57 10.73 -18.11 -15.76
N ARG A 58 11.57 -19.05 -15.35
CA ARG A 58 11.11 -20.29 -14.68
C ARG A 58 10.39 -19.99 -13.37
N GLY A 59 10.93 -19.06 -12.56
CA GLY A 59 10.29 -18.58 -11.34
C GLY A 59 8.93 -17.96 -11.62
N ASP A 60 8.88 -17.00 -12.55
CA ASP A 60 7.64 -16.29 -12.91
C ASP A 60 6.56 -17.25 -13.45
N LEU A 61 6.95 -18.22 -14.29
CA LEU A 61 6.04 -19.25 -14.79
C LEU A 61 5.52 -20.14 -13.65
N ALA A 62 6.39 -20.57 -12.72
CA ALA A 62 6.00 -21.38 -11.58
C ALA A 62 5.04 -20.62 -10.64
N VAL A 63 5.22 -19.31 -10.44
CA VAL A 63 4.28 -18.45 -9.71
C VAL A 63 2.91 -18.46 -10.40
N ARG A 64 2.86 -18.29 -11.73
CA ARG A 64 1.60 -18.32 -12.50
C ARG A 64 0.90 -19.68 -12.41
N GLN A 65 1.66 -20.77 -12.31
CA GLN A 65 1.13 -22.13 -12.13
C GLN A 65 0.73 -22.44 -10.68
N GLY A 66 0.98 -21.53 -9.72
CA GLY A 66 0.72 -21.74 -8.30
C GLY A 66 1.73 -22.66 -7.60
N ASN A 67 2.83 -23.04 -8.26
CA ASN A 67 3.88 -23.86 -7.66
C ASN A 67 4.94 -22.96 -7.00
N TYR A 68 4.59 -22.45 -5.82
CA TYR A 68 5.41 -21.46 -5.11
C TYR A 68 6.74 -22.02 -4.59
N GLN A 69 6.82 -23.32 -4.30
CA GLN A 69 8.08 -23.95 -3.88
C GLN A 69 9.08 -24.00 -5.04
N LYS A 70 8.62 -24.45 -6.21
CA LYS A 70 9.44 -24.43 -7.45
C LYS A 70 9.83 -23.01 -7.85
N ALA A 71 8.93 -22.04 -7.64
CA ALA A 71 9.23 -20.64 -7.90
C ALA A 71 10.36 -20.13 -6.99
N LEU A 72 10.32 -20.44 -5.69
CA LEU A 72 11.38 -20.09 -4.75
C LEU A 72 12.73 -20.68 -5.14
N GLU A 73 12.77 -21.96 -5.51
CA GLU A 73 14.01 -22.61 -5.96
C GLU A 73 14.57 -21.93 -7.21
N ALA A 74 13.72 -21.63 -8.20
CA ALA A 74 14.15 -20.93 -9.41
C ALA A 74 14.62 -19.50 -9.12
N TYR A 75 13.95 -18.75 -8.23
CA TYR A 75 14.39 -17.42 -7.82
C TYR A 75 15.68 -17.46 -7.01
N SER A 76 15.87 -18.44 -6.13
CA SER A 76 17.13 -18.66 -5.42
C SER A 76 18.28 -18.93 -6.40
N CYS A 77 18.09 -19.79 -7.39
CA CYS A 77 19.06 -19.97 -8.46
C CYS A 77 19.29 -18.67 -9.25
N CYS A 78 18.24 -17.89 -9.53
CA CYS A 78 18.36 -16.60 -10.23
C CYS A 78 19.29 -15.64 -9.48
N LEU A 79 19.14 -15.52 -8.15
CA LEU A 79 19.96 -14.65 -7.30
C LEU A 79 21.46 -14.90 -7.44
N GLU A 80 21.89 -16.15 -7.64
CA GLU A 80 23.31 -16.51 -7.83
C GLU A 80 23.92 -15.94 -9.12
N TRP A 81 23.07 -15.61 -10.11
CA TRP A 81 23.49 -15.08 -11.42
C TRP A 81 23.24 -13.58 -11.56
N ILE A 82 22.74 -12.90 -10.53
CA ILE A 82 22.53 -11.45 -10.57
C ILE A 82 23.83 -10.74 -10.21
N ALA A 83 24.31 -9.86 -11.09
CA ALA A 83 25.42 -8.98 -10.78
C ALA A 83 25.05 -7.99 -9.66
N ASP A 84 25.98 -7.69 -8.75
CA ASP A 84 25.73 -6.83 -7.56
C ASP A 84 25.20 -5.43 -7.91
N ASN A 85 25.53 -4.92 -9.10
CA ASN A 85 25.04 -3.62 -9.58
C ASN A 85 23.62 -3.66 -10.16
N ASN A 86 23.05 -4.85 -10.41
CA ASN A 86 21.73 -5.00 -11.02
C ASN A 86 20.63 -5.05 -9.95
N LEU A 87 20.46 -3.92 -9.26
CA LEU A 87 19.49 -3.77 -8.18
C LEU A 87 18.04 -3.98 -8.65
N THR A 88 17.72 -3.60 -9.89
CA THR A 88 16.36 -3.71 -10.43
C THR A 88 15.89 -5.17 -10.48
N ILE A 89 16.68 -6.07 -11.07
CA ILE A 89 16.29 -7.48 -11.14
C ILE A 89 16.40 -8.15 -9.77
N ARG A 90 17.40 -7.77 -8.96
CA ARG A 90 17.53 -8.28 -7.59
C ARG A 90 16.26 -8.01 -6.77
N ARG A 91 15.78 -6.77 -6.78
CA ARG A 91 14.55 -6.37 -6.07
C ARG A 91 13.32 -7.12 -6.56
N ASP A 92 13.16 -7.24 -7.89
CA ASP A 92 12.05 -7.99 -8.51
C ASP A 92 12.03 -9.46 -8.06
N VAL A 93 13.20 -10.12 -8.06
CA VAL A 93 13.35 -11.51 -7.61
C VAL A 93 13.07 -11.64 -6.11
N LEU A 94 13.61 -10.77 -5.27
CA LEU A 94 13.36 -10.78 -3.82
C LEU A 94 11.88 -10.55 -3.49
N GLU A 95 11.21 -9.64 -4.19
CA GLU A 95 9.77 -9.42 -4.06
C GLU A 95 8.97 -10.66 -4.49
N GLY A 96 9.35 -11.28 -5.61
CA GLY A 96 8.78 -12.55 -6.08
C GLY A 96 8.92 -13.65 -5.03
N MET A 97 10.09 -13.76 -4.41
CA MET A 97 10.33 -14.70 -3.32
C MET A 97 9.45 -14.40 -2.09
N ALA A 98 9.34 -13.15 -1.66
CA ALA A 98 8.50 -12.77 -0.52
C ALA A 98 7.02 -13.11 -0.77
N ARG A 99 6.53 -12.86 -1.98
CA ARG A 99 5.17 -13.26 -2.41
C ARG A 99 4.99 -14.78 -2.39
N CYS A 100 5.99 -15.56 -2.80
CA CYS A 100 5.95 -17.02 -2.71
C CYS A 100 5.94 -17.52 -1.26
N CYS A 101 6.83 -17.00 -0.40
CA CYS A 101 6.87 -17.31 1.03
C CYS A 101 5.51 -17.04 1.70
N THR A 102 4.88 -15.91 1.35
CA THR A 102 3.53 -15.57 1.82
C THR A 102 2.53 -16.67 1.48
N LYS A 103 2.50 -17.11 0.21
CA LYS A 103 1.57 -18.15 -0.26
C LYS A 103 1.84 -19.53 0.32
N LEU A 104 3.07 -19.81 0.73
CA LEU A 104 3.46 -21.04 1.44
C LEU A 104 3.21 -20.97 2.95
N GLY A 105 2.70 -19.85 3.47
CA GLY A 105 2.49 -19.67 4.91
C GLY A 105 3.77 -19.37 5.71
N GLN A 106 4.89 -19.11 5.05
CA GLN A 106 6.18 -18.82 5.68
C GLN A 106 6.27 -17.33 6.03
N ARG A 107 5.62 -16.94 7.14
CA ARG A 107 5.51 -15.54 7.59
C ARG A 107 6.88 -14.87 7.81
N ASP A 108 7.72 -15.47 8.64
CA ASP A 108 8.98 -14.84 9.07
C ASP A 108 9.91 -14.63 7.88
N ARG A 109 10.06 -15.66 7.03
CA ARG A 109 10.86 -15.57 5.80
C ARG A 109 10.34 -14.52 4.81
N ALA A 110 9.02 -14.32 4.72
CA ALA A 110 8.46 -13.26 3.89
C ALA A 110 8.81 -11.86 4.43
N LEU A 111 8.81 -11.69 5.76
CA LEU A 111 9.18 -10.43 6.42
C LEU A 111 10.69 -10.17 6.35
N GLU A 112 11.54 -11.18 6.51
CA GLU A 112 12.99 -11.08 6.33
C GLU A 112 13.35 -10.55 4.93
N LEU A 113 12.68 -11.07 3.89
CA LEU A 113 12.86 -10.59 2.50
C LEU A 113 12.36 -9.15 2.33
N ALA A 114 11.25 -8.77 2.97
CA ALA A 114 10.76 -7.40 2.96
C ALA A 114 11.74 -6.44 3.67
N ASP A 115 12.37 -6.86 4.76
CA ASP A 115 13.35 -6.04 5.48
C ASP A 115 14.67 -5.92 4.71
N LEU A 116 15.06 -6.95 3.96
CA LEU A 116 16.17 -6.85 3.00
C LEU A 116 15.86 -5.81 1.92
N LEU A 117 14.66 -5.87 1.32
CA LEU A 117 14.20 -4.88 0.33
C LEU A 117 14.13 -3.44 0.89
N SER A 118 13.87 -3.31 2.20
CA SER A 118 13.88 -2.03 2.91
C SER A 118 15.26 -1.42 2.98
N LYS A 119 16.29 -2.21 3.26
CA LYS A 119 17.69 -1.75 3.32
C LYS A 119 18.20 -1.31 1.94
N GLU A 120 17.66 -1.91 0.88
CA GLU A 120 18.02 -1.59 -0.52
C GLU A 120 17.11 -0.50 -1.14
N ALA A 121 16.18 0.09 -0.38
CA ALA A 121 15.30 1.15 -0.89
C ALA A 121 16.06 2.48 -0.98
N SER A 122 15.96 3.16 -2.12
CA SER A 122 16.69 4.41 -2.38
C SER A 122 15.82 5.57 -2.84
N ASN A 123 14.59 5.28 -3.28
CA ASN A 123 13.63 6.26 -3.74
C ASN A 123 12.22 5.92 -3.24
N THR A 124 11.28 6.86 -3.42
CA THR A 124 9.88 6.70 -3.02
C THR A 124 9.20 5.51 -3.73
N CYS A 125 9.54 5.22 -4.99
CA CYS A 125 8.97 4.07 -5.72
C CYS A 125 9.35 2.72 -5.09
N HIS A 126 10.60 2.58 -4.63
CA HIS A 126 11.09 1.39 -3.92
C HIS A 126 10.32 1.20 -2.61
N LEU A 127 10.10 2.29 -1.87
CA LEU A 127 9.37 2.27 -0.61
C LEU A 127 7.88 1.96 -0.83
N THR A 128 7.23 2.57 -1.82
CA THR A 128 5.84 2.28 -2.19
C THR A 128 5.64 0.80 -2.50
N SER A 129 6.52 0.22 -3.32
CA SER A 129 6.46 -1.21 -3.68
C SER A 129 6.63 -2.11 -2.46
N LEU A 130 7.57 -1.78 -1.58
CA LEU A 130 7.79 -2.49 -0.32
C LEU A 130 6.57 -2.41 0.62
N LEU A 131 5.95 -1.24 0.78
CA LEU A 131 4.78 -1.07 1.64
C LEU A 131 3.58 -1.84 1.10
N LEU A 132 3.37 -1.84 -0.22
CA LEU A 132 2.34 -2.67 -0.86
C LEU A 132 2.58 -4.17 -0.65
N LEU A 133 3.83 -4.61 -0.72
CA LEU A 133 4.22 -5.97 -0.37
C LEU A 133 3.89 -6.30 1.10
N LYS A 134 4.29 -5.43 2.04
CA LYS A 134 3.98 -5.58 3.47
C LYS A 134 2.48 -5.65 3.73
N VAL A 135 1.67 -4.79 3.08
CA VAL A 135 0.20 -4.84 3.13
C VAL A 135 -0.32 -6.21 2.68
N SER A 136 0.23 -6.78 1.60
CA SER A 136 -0.18 -8.10 1.11
C SER A 136 0.21 -9.23 2.06
N ILE A 137 1.41 -9.19 2.63
CA ILE A 137 1.90 -10.15 3.63
C ILE A 137 0.99 -10.12 4.86
N TYR A 138 0.81 -8.93 5.46
CA TYR A 138 0.03 -8.78 6.68
C TYR A 138 -1.45 -9.11 6.47
N GLN A 139 -2.01 -8.80 5.30
CA GLN A 139 -3.36 -9.23 4.94
C GLN A 139 -3.49 -10.75 4.91
N HIS A 140 -2.51 -11.46 4.36
CA HIS A 140 -2.53 -12.92 4.26
C HIS A 140 -2.49 -13.59 5.65
N PHE A 141 -1.70 -13.04 6.57
CA PHE A 141 -1.53 -13.59 7.92
C PHE A 141 -2.46 -12.96 8.98
N GLY A 142 -3.43 -12.13 8.58
CA GLY A 142 -4.37 -11.50 9.51
C GLY A 142 -3.74 -10.49 10.48
N ALA A 143 -2.55 -9.96 10.20
CA ALA A 143 -1.88 -8.98 11.04
C ALA A 143 -2.48 -7.58 10.83
N VAL A 144 -3.61 -7.32 11.48
CA VAL A 144 -4.44 -6.12 11.29
C VAL A 144 -3.67 -4.83 11.59
N GLY A 145 -3.01 -4.72 12.75
CA GLY A 145 -2.26 -3.52 13.16
C GLY A 145 -1.13 -3.18 12.19
N SER A 146 -0.28 -4.15 11.88
CA SER A 146 0.85 -3.96 10.94
C SER A 146 0.39 -3.60 9.52
N LYS A 147 -0.75 -4.16 9.07
CA LYS A 147 -1.38 -3.76 7.80
C LYS A 147 -1.86 -2.32 7.83
N MET A 148 -2.53 -1.90 8.91
CA MET A 148 -3.01 -0.53 9.08
C MET A 148 -1.84 0.46 9.05
N SER A 149 -0.78 0.18 9.80
CA SER A 149 0.44 0.98 9.83
C SER A 149 1.08 1.12 8.44
N SER A 150 1.18 0.02 7.68
CA SER A 150 1.73 0.05 6.31
C SER A 150 0.87 0.90 5.36
N LEU A 151 -0.46 0.87 5.50
CA LEU A 151 -1.37 1.72 4.72
C LEU A 151 -1.29 3.19 5.13
N GLN A 152 -1.15 3.49 6.43
CA GLN A 152 -0.92 4.85 6.92
C GLN A 152 0.39 5.43 6.36
N GLN A 153 1.46 4.61 6.33
CA GLN A 153 2.73 5.00 5.71
C GLN A 153 2.58 5.28 4.20
N LEU A 154 1.79 4.48 3.47
CA LEU A 154 1.47 4.75 2.06
C LEU A 154 0.72 6.08 1.89
N CYS A 155 -0.25 6.38 2.76
CA CYS A 155 -0.96 7.67 2.75
C CYS A 155 -0.01 8.85 3.03
N SER A 156 0.95 8.70 3.95
CA SER A 156 1.97 9.72 4.22
C SER A 156 2.93 9.92 3.05
N LEU A 157 3.38 8.83 2.42
CA LEU A 157 4.33 8.85 1.33
C LEU A 157 3.72 9.44 0.04
N LEU A 158 2.47 9.09 -0.25
CA LEU A 158 1.74 9.49 -1.45
C LEU A 158 0.39 10.15 -1.07
N PRO A 159 0.43 11.36 -0.46
CA PRO A 159 -0.74 12.02 0.14
C PRO A 159 -1.84 12.38 -0.84
N PHE A 160 -1.53 12.43 -2.13
CA PHE A 160 -2.44 12.79 -3.21
C PHE A 160 -2.93 11.58 -4.01
N ASN A 161 -2.50 10.37 -3.67
CA ASN A 161 -3.00 9.14 -4.29
C ASN A 161 -4.32 8.69 -3.62
N PRO A 162 -5.47 8.79 -4.29
CA PRO A 162 -6.77 8.47 -3.69
C PRO A 162 -6.90 7.00 -3.29
N TRP A 163 -6.16 6.09 -3.94
CA TRP A 163 -6.35 4.65 -3.78
C TRP A 163 -5.79 4.11 -2.46
N HIS A 164 -4.74 4.73 -1.92
CA HIS A 164 -4.20 4.35 -0.61
C HIS A 164 -5.15 4.74 0.52
N TRP A 165 -5.70 5.97 0.46
CA TRP A 165 -6.76 6.42 1.36
C TRP A 165 -7.98 5.52 1.28
N PHE A 166 -8.45 5.19 0.06
CA PHE A 166 -9.58 4.30 -0.13
C PHE A 166 -9.32 2.92 0.48
N SER A 167 -8.12 2.36 0.27
CA SER A 167 -7.71 1.06 0.80
C SER A 167 -7.66 1.05 2.33
N LEU A 168 -7.18 2.12 2.96
CA LEU A 168 -7.19 2.30 4.42
C LEU A 168 -8.62 2.41 4.95
N GLY A 169 -9.47 3.23 4.32
CA GLY A 169 -10.88 3.36 4.69
C GLY A 169 -11.64 2.04 4.60
N GLN A 170 -11.46 1.28 3.51
CA GLN A 170 -12.04 -0.06 3.35
C GLN A 170 -11.54 -1.04 4.41
N MET A 171 -10.26 -0.97 4.76
CA MET A 171 -9.68 -1.83 5.80
C MET A 171 -10.30 -1.54 7.16
N CYS A 172 -10.45 -0.27 7.53
CA CYS A 172 -11.14 0.14 8.76
C CYS A 172 -12.61 -0.31 8.75
N LEU A 173 -13.33 -0.12 7.65
CA LEU A 173 -14.74 -0.51 7.56
C LEU A 173 -14.95 -2.02 7.76
N ARG A 174 -14.13 -2.86 7.09
CA ARG A 174 -14.16 -4.32 7.29
C ARG A 174 -13.86 -4.73 8.72
N LEU A 175 -12.95 -4.00 9.39
CA LEU A 175 -12.61 -4.27 10.79
C LEU A 175 -13.81 -3.98 11.71
N LEU A 176 -14.56 -2.89 11.47
CA LEU A 176 -15.80 -2.60 12.19
C LEU A 176 -16.86 -3.68 11.98
N ASP A 177 -17.04 -4.14 10.75
CA ASP A 177 -18.03 -5.17 10.43
C ASP A 177 -17.67 -6.53 11.07
N ASN A 178 -16.39 -6.89 11.07
CA ASN A 178 -15.91 -8.09 11.76
C ASN A 178 -16.13 -8.00 13.29
N ASN A 179 -15.87 -6.84 13.90
CA ASN A 179 -16.09 -6.65 15.33
C ASN A 179 -17.57 -6.79 15.71
N LYS A 180 -18.49 -6.29 14.85
CA LYS A 180 -19.94 -6.49 15.03
C LYS A 180 -20.34 -7.96 14.92
N ALA A 181 -19.80 -8.68 13.93
CA ALA A 181 -20.07 -10.11 13.74
C ALA A 181 -19.60 -10.94 14.95
N THR A 182 -18.41 -10.65 15.48
CA THR A 182 -17.88 -11.33 16.67
C THR A 182 -18.76 -11.10 17.90
N ARG A 183 -19.26 -9.88 18.13
CA ARG A 183 -20.20 -9.57 19.22
C ARG A 183 -21.54 -10.28 19.09
N SER A 184 -22.05 -10.41 17.86
CA SER A 184 -23.32 -11.10 17.63
C SER A 184 -23.23 -12.61 17.88
N CYS A 185 -22.05 -13.22 17.72
CA CYS A 185 -21.81 -14.64 17.99
C CYS A 185 -21.46 -14.95 19.46
N SER A 186 -20.96 -13.97 20.23
CA SER A 186 -20.60 -14.16 21.64
C SER A 186 -21.78 -14.06 22.62
N SER A 187 -23.02 -13.87 22.14
CA SER A 187 -24.23 -13.82 22.98
C SER A 187 -24.64 -15.17 23.59
N GLU A 188 -23.89 -16.26 23.34
CA GLU A 188 -24.21 -17.62 23.81
C GLU A 188 -23.10 -18.34 24.60
N ARG A 189 -22.06 -17.67 25.12
CA ARG A 189 -21.11 -18.38 26.01
C ARG A 189 -20.54 -17.57 27.16
N CYS A 190 -20.54 -18.25 28.31
CA CYS A 190 -20.41 -17.73 29.66
C CYS A 190 -19.07 -17.08 29.99
N GLU A 191 -19.16 -16.20 30.99
CA GLU A 191 -18.09 -15.63 31.79
C GLU A 191 -17.17 -16.71 32.37
N SER A 192 -15.88 -16.59 32.09
CA SER A 192 -14.85 -17.09 32.98
C SER A 192 -13.75 -16.04 33.02
N ALA A 193 -13.66 -15.39 34.17
CA ALA A 193 -12.64 -14.43 34.53
C ALA A 193 -11.29 -15.15 34.69
N GLU A 194 -10.29 -14.69 33.95
CA GLU A 194 -8.89 -14.85 34.32
C GLU A 194 -8.29 -13.45 34.30
N GLU A 195 -8.11 -12.89 35.50
CA GLU A 195 -7.23 -11.75 35.73
C GLU A 195 -5.79 -12.23 35.50
N GLN A 196 -5.18 -11.79 34.42
CA GLN A 196 -3.72 -11.77 34.28
C GLN A 196 -3.30 -10.30 34.17
N ASP A 197 -2.87 -9.79 35.32
CA ASP A 197 -2.01 -8.63 35.47
C ASP A 197 -0.66 -8.96 34.85
N ASP A 198 -0.39 -8.40 33.67
CA ASP A 198 0.95 -8.40 33.08
C ASP A 198 1.17 -7.01 32.47
N GLY A 199 2.25 -6.34 32.88
CA GLY A 199 2.53 -4.95 32.55
C GLY A 199 2.62 -4.74 31.04
N GLU A 200 1.54 -4.22 30.45
CA GLU A 200 1.47 -3.87 29.04
C GLU A 200 2.53 -2.80 28.71
N THR A 201 3.42 -3.11 27.77
CA THR A 201 4.42 -2.15 27.26
C THR A 201 3.69 -0.97 26.60
N GLU A 202 4.25 0.25 26.65
CA GLU A 202 3.66 1.45 26.01
C GLU A 202 3.25 1.20 24.53
N GLU A 203 4.02 0.38 23.80
CA GLU A 203 3.72 -0.03 22.42
C GLU A 203 2.43 -0.88 22.29
N GLN A 204 2.15 -1.76 23.26
CA GLN A 204 0.96 -2.60 23.27
C GLN A 204 -0.30 -1.81 23.64
N GLN A 205 -0.19 -0.86 24.57
CA GLN A 205 -1.26 0.07 24.92
C GLN A 205 -1.61 0.99 23.74
N GLU A 206 -0.60 1.45 23.00
CA GLU A 206 -0.79 2.28 21.82
C GLU A 206 -1.44 1.51 20.66
N GLU A 207 -1.03 0.26 20.42
CA GLU A 207 -1.67 -0.62 19.42
C GLU A 207 -3.12 -0.96 19.80
N ALA A 208 -3.40 -1.24 21.08
CA ALA A 208 -4.76 -1.45 21.58
C ALA A 208 -5.64 -0.19 21.42
N ALA A 209 -5.08 0.98 21.70
CA ALA A 209 -5.78 2.26 21.52
C ALA A 209 -6.01 2.59 20.03
N GLU A 210 -5.11 2.18 19.12
CA GLU A 210 -5.30 2.33 17.67
C GLU A 210 -6.46 1.48 17.12
N LEU A 211 -6.78 0.37 17.81
CA LEU A 211 -7.83 -0.60 17.48
C LEU A 211 -9.17 -0.37 18.21
N ASN A 212 -9.32 0.75 18.94
CA ASN A 212 -10.60 1.16 19.50
C ASN A 212 -11.63 1.42 18.37
N GLU A 213 -12.86 0.92 18.53
CA GLU A 213 -13.91 1.01 17.51
C GLU A 213 -14.23 2.45 17.06
N ASP A 214 -14.31 3.40 17.98
CA ASP A 214 -14.63 4.79 17.65
C ASP A 214 -13.47 5.45 16.89
N ARG A 215 -12.22 5.11 17.26
CA ARG A 215 -11.03 5.54 16.51
C ARG A 215 -10.97 4.90 15.12
N ILE A 216 -11.30 3.62 14.98
CA ILE A 216 -11.37 2.95 13.67
C ILE A 216 -12.46 3.59 12.81
N ARG A 217 -13.64 3.86 13.38
CA ARG A 217 -14.75 4.54 12.70
C ARG A 217 -14.34 5.93 12.23
N LEU A 218 -13.68 6.69 13.10
CA LEU A 218 -13.16 8.01 12.75
C LEU A 218 -12.12 7.94 11.64
N LYS A 219 -11.14 7.01 11.72
CA LYS A 219 -10.17 6.77 10.63
C LYS A 219 -10.86 6.44 9.31
N ALA A 220 -11.88 5.58 9.34
CA ALA A 220 -12.66 5.22 8.15
C ALA A 220 -13.29 6.47 7.52
N CYS A 221 -13.98 7.30 8.32
CA CYS A 221 -14.56 8.57 7.86
C CYS A 221 -13.49 9.49 7.25
N THR A 222 -12.39 9.72 7.94
CA THR A 222 -11.26 10.53 7.47
C THR A 222 -10.75 10.05 6.11
N CYS A 223 -10.53 8.74 5.96
CA CYS A 223 -10.01 8.15 4.74
C CYS A 223 -10.98 8.25 3.56
N PHE A 224 -12.27 8.00 3.80
CA PHE A 224 -13.29 8.12 2.76
C PHE A 224 -13.52 9.57 2.34
N ILE A 225 -13.51 10.53 3.27
CA ILE A 225 -13.58 11.96 2.95
C ILE A 225 -12.39 12.36 2.08
N ARG A 226 -11.16 11.98 2.48
CA ARG A 226 -9.95 12.29 1.72
C ARG A 226 -9.97 11.66 0.32
N THR A 227 -10.41 10.40 0.22
CA THR A 227 -10.60 9.73 -1.06
C THR A 227 -11.56 10.51 -1.96
N ARG A 228 -12.71 10.92 -1.42
CA ARG A 228 -13.74 11.66 -2.16
C ARG A 228 -13.23 13.00 -2.65
N LEU A 229 -12.50 13.74 -1.82
CA LEU A 229 -11.89 15.02 -2.20
C LEU A 229 -10.91 14.84 -3.37
N LEU A 230 -9.97 13.90 -3.25
CA LEU A 230 -8.96 13.64 -4.27
C LEU A 230 -9.58 13.19 -5.61
N LEU A 231 -10.51 12.23 -5.58
CA LEU A 231 -11.18 11.76 -6.81
C LEU A 231 -12.01 12.87 -7.49
N ARG A 232 -12.62 13.78 -6.72
CA ARG A 232 -13.34 14.92 -7.29
C ARG A 232 -12.41 15.93 -7.95
N ILE A 233 -11.25 16.20 -7.35
CA ILE A 233 -10.22 17.08 -7.94
C ILE A 233 -9.71 16.49 -9.26
N LEU A 234 -9.39 15.20 -9.28
CA LEU A 234 -8.85 14.52 -10.46
C LEU A 234 -9.90 14.27 -11.56
N ARG A 235 -11.19 14.38 -11.26
CA ARG A 235 -12.28 13.99 -12.18
C ARG A 235 -12.18 14.66 -13.55
N GLN A 236 -11.86 15.96 -13.60
CA GLN A 236 -11.81 16.73 -14.84
C GLN A 236 -10.67 16.29 -15.78
N GLN A 237 -9.66 15.62 -15.24
CA GLN A 237 -8.47 15.17 -15.98
C GLN A 237 -8.59 13.71 -16.45
N GLN A 238 -9.60 12.99 -15.97
CA GLN A 238 -9.77 11.57 -16.25
C GLN A 238 -10.73 11.33 -17.41
N SER A 239 -10.44 10.32 -18.22
CA SER A 239 -11.31 9.87 -19.31
C SER A 239 -11.42 8.35 -19.34
N SER A 240 -12.41 7.85 -20.10
CA SER A 240 -12.57 6.42 -20.40
C SER A 240 -12.62 5.53 -19.14
N PHE A 241 -11.89 4.43 -19.13
CA PHE A 241 -11.87 3.42 -18.06
C PHE A 241 -11.36 3.98 -16.71
N VAL A 242 -10.49 5.00 -16.73
CA VAL A 242 -9.99 5.63 -15.50
C VAL A 242 -11.11 6.39 -14.82
N LEU A 243 -11.86 7.21 -15.59
CA LEU A 243 -13.01 7.94 -15.07
C LEU A 243 -14.06 6.97 -14.51
N GLN A 244 -14.39 5.92 -15.26
CA GLN A 244 -15.37 4.93 -14.82
C GLN A 244 -14.96 4.24 -13.50
N ARG A 245 -13.66 3.94 -13.33
CA ARG A 245 -13.13 3.37 -12.09
C ARG A 245 -13.27 4.36 -10.92
N SER A 246 -12.93 5.62 -11.14
CA SER A 246 -13.06 6.67 -10.12
C SER A 246 -14.51 6.93 -9.72
N GLU A 247 -15.45 6.90 -10.67
CA GLU A 247 -16.88 7.07 -10.38
C GLU A 247 -17.43 5.93 -9.53
N ARG A 248 -17.05 4.68 -9.82
CA ARG A 248 -17.41 3.53 -8.97
C ARG A 248 -16.83 3.66 -7.55
N ALA A 249 -15.58 4.12 -7.45
CA ALA A 249 -14.94 4.33 -6.15
C ALA A 249 -15.60 5.47 -5.36
N LEU A 250 -16.03 6.55 -6.02
CA LEU A 250 -16.81 7.62 -5.41
C LEU A 250 -18.16 7.12 -4.89
N GLN A 251 -18.88 6.32 -5.67
CA GLN A 251 -20.13 5.70 -5.23
C GLN A 251 -19.90 4.82 -3.98
N THR A 252 -18.90 3.94 -4.02
CA THR A 252 -18.55 3.07 -2.87
C THR A 252 -18.19 3.89 -1.64
N THR A 253 -17.52 5.03 -1.84
CA THR A 253 -17.12 5.95 -0.77
C THR A 253 -18.32 6.63 -0.14
N ASP A 254 -19.29 7.09 -0.95
CA ASP A 254 -20.50 7.72 -0.45
C ASP A 254 -21.41 6.70 0.27
N GLU A 255 -21.53 5.46 -0.22
CA GLU A 255 -22.21 4.36 0.47
C GLU A 255 -21.56 4.04 1.83
N ALA A 256 -20.23 3.97 1.89
CA ALA A 256 -19.51 3.75 3.13
C ALA A 256 -19.71 4.89 4.15
N LEU A 257 -19.71 6.15 3.70
CA LEU A 257 -19.98 7.30 4.58
C LEU A 257 -21.42 7.30 5.10
N GLN A 258 -22.39 6.87 4.28
CA GLN A 258 -23.77 6.66 4.74
C GLN A 258 -23.86 5.56 5.81
N GLN A 259 -23.15 4.44 5.62
CA GLN A 259 -23.09 3.35 6.60
C GLN A 259 -22.44 3.79 7.93
N LEU A 260 -21.39 4.61 7.86
CA LEU A 260 -20.68 5.13 9.03
C LEU A 260 -21.48 6.21 9.77
N ASN A 261 -22.41 6.88 9.07
CA ASN A 261 -23.33 7.90 9.59
C ASN A 261 -22.66 8.95 10.52
N PRO A 262 -21.56 9.62 10.10
CA PRO A 262 -20.95 10.66 10.92
C PRO A 262 -21.90 11.86 11.07
N LYS A 263 -21.89 12.52 12.23
CA LYS A 263 -22.58 13.80 12.43
C LYS A 263 -22.15 14.83 11.38
N GLU A 264 -23.06 15.72 11.00
CA GLU A 264 -22.79 16.76 10.00
C GLU A 264 -21.62 17.66 10.43
N SER A 265 -21.53 18.03 11.72
CA SER A 265 -20.40 18.75 12.29
C SER A 265 -19.08 17.99 12.11
N THR A 266 -19.07 16.69 12.43
CA THR A 266 -17.91 15.81 12.23
C THR A 266 -17.50 15.77 10.76
N LEU A 267 -18.47 15.60 9.85
CA LEU A 267 -18.22 15.57 8.41
C LEU A 267 -17.59 16.89 7.92
N GLN A 268 -18.10 18.03 8.40
CA GLN A 268 -17.59 19.36 8.05
C GLN A 268 -16.16 19.56 8.55
N THR A 269 -15.91 19.31 9.84
CA THR A 269 -14.58 19.45 10.46
C THR A 269 -13.54 18.54 9.80
N LEU A 270 -13.87 17.27 9.55
CA LEU A 270 -12.96 16.36 8.85
C LEU A 270 -12.71 16.79 7.41
N THR A 271 -13.72 17.32 6.72
CA THR A 271 -13.54 17.84 5.36
C THR A 271 -12.59 19.03 5.33
N GLU A 272 -12.72 19.94 6.30
CA GLU A 272 -11.81 21.09 6.44
C GLU A 272 -10.37 20.60 6.62
N VAL A 273 -10.10 19.81 7.67
CA VAL A 273 -8.76 19.30 7.98
C VAL A 273 -8.16 18.51 6.81
N MET A 274 -8.95 17.64 6.17
CA MET A 274 -8.50 16.80 5.06
C MET A 274 -8.45 17.54 3.72
N SER A 275 -8.70 18.85 3.68
CA SER A 275 -8.58 19.66 2.46
C SER A 275 -7.45 20.69 2.52
N GLU A 276 -6.87 20.95 3.70
CA GLU A 276 -5.87 22.01 3.92
C GLU A 276 -4.63 21.91 3.05
N ASP A 277 -4.17 20.70 2.76
CA ASP A 277 -2.98 20.44 1.95
C ASP A 277 -3.30 20.12 0.47
N LEU A 278 -4.57 20.16 0.07
CA LEU A 278 -5.01 19.93 -1.32
C LEU A 278 -4.89 21.19 -2.17
N ILE A 279 -3.65 21.66 -2.31
CA ILE A 279 -3.30 22.86 -3.09
C ILE A 279 -2.85 22.41 -4.49
N PRO A 280 -3.49 22.86 -5.60
CA PRO A 280 -3.21 22.38 -6.95
C PRO A 280 -1.73 22.41 -7.35
N GLU A 281 -0.99 23.44 -6.92
CA GLU A 281 0.44 23.60 -7.20
C GLU A 281 1.29 22.48 -6.57
N LYS A 282 0.93 22.04 -5.35
CA LYS A 282 1.61 20.94 -4.65
C LYS A 282 1.22 19.56 -5.18
N MET A 283 0.10 19.49 -5.90
CA MET A 283 -0.45 18.24 -6.46
C MET A 283 0.10 17.90 -7.85
N ARG A 284 1.05 18.67 -8.39
CA ARG A 284 1.71 18.35 -9.68
C ARG A 284 2.62 17.13 -9.55
N GLU A 285 2.72 16.35 -10.63
CA GLU A 285 3.52 15.11 -10.70
C GLU A 285 5.01 15.34 -10.45
N ASP A 286 5.52 16.52 -10.83
CA ASP A 286 6.92 16.94 -10.61
C ASP A 286 7.39 16.84 -9.15
N TYR A 287 6.46 16.73 -8.19
CA TYR A 287 6.71 16.66 -6.74
C TYR A 287 6.35 15.30 -6.11
N GLN A 288 6.05 14.27 -6.92
CA GLN A 288 5.41 13.05 -6.39
C GLN A 288 6.15 11.75 -6.69
N ASP A 289 6.93 11.68 -7.77
CA ASP A 289 7.51 10.40 -8.23
C ASP A 289 9.03 10.38 -8.24
N GLY A 290 9.59 9.28 -7.74
CA GLY A 290 11.01 8.95 -7.88
C GLY A 290 11.97 9.77 -7.01
N GLU A 291 11.47 10.59 -6.08
CA GLU A 291 12.32 11.36 -5.18
C GLU A 291 13.27 10.45 -4.38
N SER A 292 14.51 10.90 -4.23
CA SER A 292 15.52 10.21 -3.42
C SER A 292 15.09 10.22 -1.95
N LEU A 293 15.20 9.08 -1.27
CA LEU A 293 14.90 9.02 0.17
C LEU A 293 15.81 9.92 1.01
N ALA A 294 16.97 10.32 0.49
CA ALA A 294 17.87 11.25 1.17
C ALA A 294 17.31 12.69 1.23
N SER A 295 16.41 13.07 0.33
CA SER A 295 15.81 14.42 0.26
C SER A 295 14.37 14.47 0.76
N VAL A 296 13.71 13.32 0.91
CA VAL A 296 12.29 13.26 1.29
C VAL A 296 12.15 13.28 2.82
N CYS A 297 11.54 14.34 3.36
CA CYS A 297 11.07 14.38 4.75
C CYS A 297 9.59 13.97 4.80
N VAL A 298 9.31 12.71 5.11
CA VAL A 298 7.93 12.21 5.24
C VAL A 298 7.46 12.36 6.69
N GLN A 299 6.52 13.28 6.93
CA GLN A 299 5.81 13.34 8.21
C GLN A 299 4.94 12.09 8.40
N SER A 300 4.87 11.58 9.63
CA SER A 300 4.02 10.43 9.93
C SER A 300 2.54 10.78 9.72
N PHE A 301 1.71 9.78 9.43
CA PHE A 301 0.26 9.96 9.28
C PHE A 301 -0.33 10.63 10.52
N ARG A 302 0.25 10.27 11.67
CA ARG A 302 -0.15 10.79 12.96
C ARG A 302 0.13 12.28 13.11
N GLU A 303 1.36 12.69 12.83
CA GLU A 303 1.79 14.09 12.90
C GLU A 303 1.03 14.95 11.90
N ARG A 304 0.88 14.47 10.67
CA ARG A 304 0.36 15.27 9.56
C ARG A 304 -1.14 15.49 9.62
N TRP A 305 -1.91 14.47 10.02
CA TRP A 305 -3.38 14.55 10.01
C TRP A 305 -4.01 14.11 11.33
N TRP A 306 -3.59 12.97 11.89
CA TRP A 306 -4.32 12.34 12.99
C TRP A 306 -4.36 13.17 14.27
N ASN A 307 -3.23 13.75 14.69
CA ASN A 307 -3.16 14.55 15.90
C ASN A 307 -4.09 15.78 15.81
N LYS A 308 -4.13 16.43 14.65
CA LYS A 308 -5.04 17.54 14.41
C LYS A 308 -6.50 17.11 14.51
N ILE A 309 -6.86 15.97 13.91
CA ILE A 309 -8.21 15.40 14.01
C ILE A 309 -8.58 15.13 15.48
N LEU A 310 -7.69 14.53 16.26
CA LEU A 310 -7.96 14.26 17.68
C LEU A 310 -8.18 15.54 18.49
N LEU A 311 -7.42 16.61 18.20
CA LEU A 311 -7.57 17.92 18.86
C LEU A 311 -8.89 18.63 18.56
N THR A 312 -9.60 18.24 17.50
CA THR A 312 -10.92 18.83 17.20
C THR A 312 -12.04 18.37 18.13
N GLY A 313 -11.80 17.37 19.00
CA GLY A 313 -12.80 16.88 19.95
C GLY A 313 -13.95 16.09 19.30
N VAL A 314 -13.80 15.68 18.03
CA VAL A 314 -14.83 14.95 17.28
C VAL A 314 -15.31 13.68 18.00
N LEU A 315 -14.40 12.93 18.63
CA LEU A 315 -14.75 11.72 19.40
C LEU A 315 -15.63 12.03 20.62
N GLU A 316 -15.35 13.11 21.33
CA GLU A 316 -16.07 13.52 22.53
C GLU A 316 -17.48 14.03 22.19
N SER A 317 -17.60 14.71 21.04
CA SER A 317 -18.89 15.19 20.53
C SER A 317 -19.82 14.05 20.08
N ASP A 318 -19.27 12.89 19.71
CA ASP A 318 -20.05 11.76 19.18
C ASP A 318 -20.55 10.81 20.28
N GLY A 319 -19.78 10.61 21.36
CA GLY A 319 -20.12 9.71 22.48
C GLY A 319 -21.25 10.17 23.43
N GLY A 320 -21.76 11.39 23.27
CA GLY A 320 -22.73 12.00 24.20
C GLY A 320 -24.19 11.51 24.14
N GLN A 321 -24.53 10.46 23.39
CA GLN A 321 -25.93 10.02 23.20
C GLN A 321 -26.30 8.69 23.86
N HIS A 322 -25.49 8.14 24.76
CA HIS A 322 -25.83 6.87 25.46
C HIS A 322 -26.16 6.99 26.95
N GLN A 323 -26.26 8.20 27.51
CA GLN A 323 -26.76 8.40 28.86
C GLN A 323 -27.73 9.58 28.93
N THR A 324 -29.02 9.29 28.76
CA THR A 324 -30.12 9.92 29.50
C THR A 324 -31.43 9.36 28.97
N MET A 325 -31.95 8.32 29.62
CA MET A 325 -33.39 8.08 29.82
C MET A 325 -33.53 6.89 30.79
N THR A 326 -33.39 7.18 32.07
CA THR A 326 -34.05 6.40 33.12
C THR A 326 -34.76 7.39 34.04
N ASP A 327 -36.05 7.53 33.73
CA ASP A 327 -37.18 7.65 34.64
C ASP A 327 -37.19 8.80 35.66
N THR A 328 -37.89 9.86 35.25
CA THR A 328 -38.74 10.64 36.15
C THR A 328 -40.20 10.33 35.80
N LYS A 329 -40.91 9.66 36.73
CA LYS A 329 -42.37 9.53 36.93
C LYS A 329 -42.59 8.25 37.76
N SER A 330 -43.30 8.21 38.87
CA SER A 330 -44.20 9.12 39.58
C SER A 330 -44.27 8.68 41.04
#